data_AF-A0A0F8X9A7-F1
#
_entry.id   AF-A0A0F8X9A7-F1
#
_cell.length_a   1.000
_cell.length_b   1.000
_cell.length_c   1.000
_cell.angle_alpha   90.00
_cell.angle_beta   90.00
_cell.angle_gamma   90.00
#
_symmetry.space_group_name_H-M   'P 1'
#
loop_
_entity.id
_entity.type
_entity.pdbx_description
1 polymer ?
#
loop_
_entity_poly.entity_id
_entity_poly.type
_entity_poly.pdbx_seq_one_letter_code
_entity_poly.pdbx_strand_id
1 'polypeptide(L)'
;DEFEAFARMMEVDGQTPETIAKTFGTTVAVVKGRLRYGLIHPDIRAAARGKVITLDTMKAFAEHPSQEAQREVFEALTKDGGYLQAYTVRQALKSRGVQVSDDIGAFVRADYEARGGAVAADLLEEHSVLEDAALVETILLEKLGAAAEEARIKLGFAWADAMVRYDYATMANYGRVYPGPIEPDEAAQKRIDEITAELEKLQLEMEDEGLEDGAHNALYERVDALEEEARDLQEAYSAEDLARSGVIASWQGGQITLHVGLIRPEDTVKEEGARGSSASPTGEEAPDSGEITYPASLAEDLKTERAMALGAAMALYPEATLDLTLFKLVSDVLASGMSVTQAIKIDARKEYRS
;
A
#
# COMPACT_ATOMS: atom_id res chain seq x y z
N ASP A 1 23.80 12.31 -32.02
CA ASP A 1 24.86 13.31 -32.23
C ASP A 1 25.14 14.11 -30.97
N GLU A 2 24.23 14.95 -30.47
CA GLU A 2 24.48 15.79 -29.28
C GLU A 2 24.84 14.98 -28.02
N PHE A 3 24.09 13.91 -27.70
CA PHE A 3 24.39 13.07 -26.54
C PHE A 3 25.72 12.30 -26.66
N GLU A 4 26.14 11.94 -27.88
CA GLU A 4 27.44 11.28 -28.11
C GLU A 4 28.60 12.26 -27.97
N ALA A 5 28.40 13.52 -28.39
CA ALA A 5 29.37 14.59 -28.19
C ALA A 5 29.56 14.86 -26.69
N PHE A 6 28.48 14.98 -25.92
CA PHE A 6 28.56 15.19 -24.48
C PHE A 6 29.20 13.99 -23.75
N ALA A 7 28.83 12.75 -24.13
CA ALA A 7 29.44 11.55 -23.56
C ALA A 7 30.95 11.50 -23.86
N ARG A 8 31.37 11.81 -25.08
CA ARG A 8 32.80 11.89 -25.43
C ARG A 8 33.54 12.94 -24.60
N MET A 9 32.95 14.13 -24.43
CA MET A 9 33.56 15.20 -23.63
C MET A 9 33.70 14.81 -22.15
N MET A 10 32.82 13.95 -21.64
CA MET A 10 32.93 13.41 -20.29
C MET A 10 33.96 12.26 -20.21
N GLU A 11 33.86 11.26 -21.09
CA GLU A 11 34.68 10.04 -21.08
C GLU A 11 36.15 10.30 -21.48
N VAL A 12 36.38 11.18 -22.46
CA VAL A 12 37.72 11.42 -23.05
C VAL A 12 38.36 12.68 -22.46
N ASP A 13 37.60 13.78 -22.36
CA ASP A 13 38.13 15.07 -21.94
C ASP A 13 37.96 15.33 -20.42
N GLY A 14 37.27 14.43 -19.71
CA GLY A 14 37.04 14.53 -18.26
C GLY A 14 36.16 15.71 -17.84
N GLN A 15 35.34 16.25 -18.76
CA GLN A 15 34.51 17.42 -18.45
C GLN A 15 33.31 17.06 -17.57
N THR A 16 32.99 17.95 -16.62
CA THR A 16 31.80 17.79 -15.78
C THR A 16 30.54 18.29 -16.51
N PRO A 17 29.33 17.83 -16.13
CA PRO A 17 28.07 18.33 -16.68
C PRO A 17 27.94 19.87 -16.61
N GLU A 18 28.46 20.51 -15.57
CA GLU A 18 28.47 21.96 -15.38
C GLU A 18 29.34 22.66 -16.43
N THR A 19 30.49 22.07 -16.74
CA THR A 19 31.44 22.59 -17.72
C THR A 19 30.86 22.49 -19.13
N ILE A 20 30.24 21.34 -19.44
CA ILE A 20 29.53 21.13 -20.70
C ILE A 20 28.36 22.12 -20.82
N ALA A 21 27.56 22.32 -19.77
CA ALA A 21 26.43 23.24 -19.79
C ALA A 21 26.87 24.67 -20.11
N LYS A 22 27.96 25.13 -19.48
CA LYS A 22 28.57 26.43 -19.76
C LYS A 22 29.07 26.55 -21.20
N THR A 23 29.67 25.49 -21.73
CA THR A 23 30.25 25.46 -23.09
C THR A 23 29.17 25.55 -24.16
N PHE A 24 28.04 24.88 -23.95
CA PHE A 24 26.92 24.83 -24.89
C PHE A 24 25.82 25.86 -24.61
N GLY A 25 25.99 26.72 -23.59
CA GLY A 25 25.02 27.76 -23.24
C GLY A 25 23.65 27.22 -22.83
N THR A 26 23.63 26.07 -22.14
CA THR A 26 22.40 25.38 -21.71
C THR A 26 22.43 25.13 -20.20
N THR A 27 21.38 24.53 -19.64
CA THR A 27 21.31 24.18 -18.22
C THR A 27 21.95 22.83 -17.93
N VAL A 28 22.44 22.64 -16.69
CA VAL A 28 23.01 21.35 -16.25
C VAL A 28 22.00 20.21 -16.38
N ALA A 29 20.72 20.48 -16.08
CA ALA A 29 19.64 19.50 -16.22
C ALA A 29 19.49 19.02 -17.68
N VAL A 30 19.55 19.93 -18.66
CA VAL A 30 19.50 19.57 -20.08
C VAL A 30 20.70 18.71 -20.47
N VAL A 31 21.90 19.05 -19.99
CA VAL A 31 23.12 18.27 -20.24
C VAL A 31 23.00 16.87 -19.65
N LYS A 32 22.61 16.73 -18.38
CA LYS A 32 22.39 15.43 -17.72
C LYS A 32 21.34 14.59 -18.47
N GLY A 33 20.23 15.20 -18.88
CA GLY A 33 19.19 14.53 -19.66
C GLY A 33 19.65 14.04 -21.04
N ARG A 34 20.62 14.72 -21.67
CA ARG A 34 21.24 14.26 -22.92
C ARG A 34 22.28 13.19 -22.67
N LEU A 35 23.15 13.40 -21.69
CA LEU A 35 24.19 12.46 -21.29
C LEU A 35 23.64 11.08 -20.93
N ARG A 36 22.45 11.03 -20.33
CA ARG A 36 21.73 9.78 -20.06
C ARG A 36 21.69 8.84 -21.28
N TYR A 37 21.47 9.37 -22.49
CA TYR A 37 21.48 8.55 -23.71
C TYR A 37 22.91 8.27 -24.23
N GLY A 38 23.82 9.19 -23.98
CA GLY A 38 25.23 9.06 -24.32
C GLY A 38 25.97 8.02 -23.47
N LEU A 39 25.47 7.75 -22.27
CA LEU A 39 26.02 6.76 -21.34
C LEU A 39 25.35 5.38 -21.44
N ILE A 40 24.47 5.15 -22.42
CA ILE A 40 23.94 3.81 -22.72
C ILE A 40 25.08 2.90 -23.22
N HIS A 41 25.11 1.62 -22.90
CA HIS A 41 26.16 0.68 -23.31
C HIS A 41 26.54 0.82 -24.80
N PRO A 42 27.85 0.88 -25.15
CA PRO A 42 28.32 1.18 -26.51
C PRO A 42 27.71 0.30 -27.61
N ASP A 43 27.53 -1.00 -27.36
CA ASP A 43 26.98 -1.95 -28.34
C ASP A 43 25.52 -1.65 -28.68
N ILE A 44 24.74 -1.17 -27.69
CA ILE A 44 23.33 -0.78 -27.88
C ILE A 44 23.27 0.49 -28.72
N ARG A 45 24.15 1.47 -28.45
CA ARG A 45 24.27 2.69 -29.29
C ARG A 45 24.68 2.34 -30.72
N ALA A 46 25.61 1.39 -30.89
CA ALA A 46 26.04 0.90 -32.20
C ALA A 46 24.90 0.19 -32.95
N ALA A 47 24.11 -0.64 -32.27
CA ALA A 47 22.94 -1.30 -32.84
C ALA A 47 21.87 -0.29 -33.33
N ALA A 48 21.64 0.78 -32.56
CA ALA A 48 20.73 1.86 -32.97
C ALA A 48 21.26 2.60 -34.21
N ARG A 49 22.57 2.90 -34.25
CA ARG A 49 23.22 3.52 -35.42
C ARG A 49 23.13 2.64 -36.66
N GLY A 50 23.30 1.34 -36.49
CA GLY A 50 23.14 0.33 -37.54
C GLY A 50 21.69 0.07 -37.95
N LYS A 51 20.71 0.75 -37.32
CA LYS A 51 19.25 0.53 -37.52
C LYS A 51 18.80 -0.91 -37.23
N VAL A 52 19.54 -1.63 -36.38
CA VAL A 52 19.16 -2.96 -35.88
C VAL A 52 18.05 -2.82 -34.83
N ILE A 53 18.13 -1.77 -34.02
CA ILE A 53 17.07 -1.38 -33.08
C ILE A 53 16.62 0.06 -33.39
N THR A 54 15.40 0.39 -32.98
CA THR A 54 14.90 1.76 -33.10
C THR A 54 15.53 2.70 -32.08
N LEU A 55 15.51 4.00 -32.35
CA LEU A 55 15.97 5.00 -31.37
C LEU A 55 15.16 4.93 -30.07
N ASP A 56 13.86 4.64 -30.14
CA ASP A 56 13.02 4.53 -28.95
C ASP A 56 13.35 3.29 -28.12
N THR A 57 13.68 2.17 -28.77
CA THR A 57 14.22 0.97 -28.11
C THR A 57 15.54 1.29 -27.40
N MET A 58 16.45 2.03 -28.06
CA MET A 58 17.70 2.47 -27.43
C MET A 58 17.43 3.33 -26.19
N LYS A 59 16.56 4.34 -26.29
CA LYS A 59 16.21 5.22 -25.17
C LYS A 59 15.63 4.47 -23.97
N ALA A 60 14.91 3.36 -24.18
CA ALA A 60 14.42 2.53 -23.09
C ALA A 60 15.54 1.94 -22.22
N PHE A 61 16.73 1.66 -22.79
CA PHE A 61 17.87 1.21 -21.99
C PHE A 61 18.41 2.26 -21.03
N ALA A 62 18.16 3.53 -21.30
CA ALA A 62 18.55 4.62 -20.41
C ALA A 62 17.69 4.67 -19.12
N GLU A 63 16.69 3.80 -18.95
CA GLU A 63 15.90 3.69 -17.71
C GLU A 63 16.63 2.98 -16.57
N HIS A 64 17.81 2.43 -16.83
CA HIS A 64 18.69 1.85 -15.82
C HIS A 64 20.11 2.43 -15.96
N PRO A 65 20.75 2.96 -14.91
CA PRO A 65 22.06 3.61 -15.01
C PRO A 65 23.22 2.62 -15.21
N SER A 66 23.10 1.37 -14.75
CA SER A 66 24.15 0.34 -14.94
C SER A 66 24.25 -0.12 -16.41
N GLN A 67 25.37 0.18 -17.06
CA GLN A 67 25.68 -0.31 -18.41
C GLN A 67 25.79 -1.84 -18.47
N GLU A 68 26.18 -2.49 -17.36
CA GLU A 68 26.24 -3.95 -17.27
C GLU A 68 24.84 -4.57 -17.34
N ALA A 69 23.90 -4.05 -16.53
CA ALA A 69 22.49 -4.48 -16.59
C ALA A 69 21.87 -4.24 -17.97
N GLN A 70 22.19 -3.09 -18.60
CA GLN A 70 21.76 -2.80 -19.97
C GLN A 70 22.30 -3.84 -20.97
N ARG A 71 23.60 -4.18 -20.88
CA ARG A 71 24.23 -5.19 -21.74
C ARG A 71 23.56 -6.55 -21.57
N GLU A 72 23.37 -7.01 -20.34
CA GLU A 72 22.75 -8.31 -20.06
C GLU A 72 21.33 -8.40 -20.61
N VAL A 73 20.52 -7.36 -20.42
CA VAL A 73 19.16 -7.31 -20.99
C VAL A 73 19.21 -7.28 -22.52
N PHE A 74 20.14 -6.53 -23.10
CA PHE A 74 20.31 -6.48 -24.55
C PHE A 74 20.69 -7.85 -25.13
N GLU A 75 21.66 -8.54 -24.54
CA GLU A 75 22.09 -9.88 -24.93
C GLU A 75 20.95 -10.90 -24.77
N ALA A 76 20.26 -10.88 -23.62
CA ALA A 76 19.15 -11.79 -23.35
C ALA A 76 18.01 -11.64 -24.35
N LEU A 77 17.65 -10.40 -24.72
CA LEU A 77 16.55 -10.13 -25.64
C LEU A 77 16.92 -10.32 -27.12
N THR A 78 18.21 -10.25 -27.47
CA THR A 78 18.68 -10.42 -28.86
C THR A 78 19.06 -11.86 -29.21
N LYS A 79 19.23 -12.74 -28.21
CA LYS A 79 19.71 -14.12 -28.35
C LYS A 79 18.98 -14.95 -29.42
N ASP A 80 17.67 -14.78 -29.55
CA ASP A 80 16.83 -15.57 -30.46
C ASP A 80 16.51 -14.85 -31.79
N GLY A 81 17.21 -13.75 -32.09
CA GLY A 81 16.99 -12.96 -33.31
C GLY A 81 15.63 -12.24 -33.35
N GLY A 82 14.95 -12.14 -32.20
CA GLY A 82 13.68 -11.45 -32.05
C GLY A 82 13.81 -9.94 -32.20
N TYR A 83 12.71 -9.30 -32.62
CA TYR A 83 12.64 -7.84 -32.71
C TYR A 83 12.51 -7.21 -31.31
N LEU A 84 13.46 -6.36 -30.92
CA LEU A 84 13.39 -5.65 -29.64
C LEU A 84 12.43 -4.45 -29.70
N GLN A 85 11.41 -4.50 -28.85
CA GLN A 85 10.51 -3.38 -28.58
C GLN A 85 10.89 -2.66 -27.29
N ALA A 86 10.72 -1.34 -27.26
CA ALA A 86 11.00 -0.50 -26.09
C ALA A 86 10.24 -0.96 -24.83
N TYR A 87 9.00 -1.42 -24.97
CA TYR A 87 8.22 -1.96 -23.85
C TYR A 87 8.89 -3.20 -23.23
N THR A 88 9.36 -4.15 -24.04
CA THR A 88 10.02 -5.36 -23.55
C THR A 88 11.31 -5.02 -22.81
N VAL A 89 12.10 -4.07 -23.32
CA VAL A 89 13.31 -3.57 -22.65
C VAL A 89 12.97 -2.99 -21.29
N ARG A 90 11.95 -2.12 -21.19
CA ARG A 90 11.51 -1.55 -19.92
C ARG A 90 11.13 -2.62 -18.91
N GLN A 91 10.33 -3.61 -19.32
CA GLN A 91 9.91 -4.68 -18.42
C GLN A 91 11.11 -5.51 -17.93
N ALA A 92 12.07 -5.79 -18.80
CA ALA A 92 13.27 -6.53 -18.44
C ALA A 92 14.21 -5.75 -17.50
N LEU A 93 14.27 -4.42 -17.61
CA LEU A 93 15.07 -3.57 -16.73
C LEU A 93 14.39 -3.34 -15.37
N LYS A 94 13.05 -3.33 -15.31
CA LYS A 94 12.31 -3.20 -14.05
C LYS A 94 12.63 -4.30 -13.02
N SER A 95 13.05 -5.48 -13.47
CA SER A 95 13.46 -6.56 -12.57
C SER A 95 14.93 -6.50 -12.15
N ARG A 96 15.68 -5.45 -12.53
CA ARG A 96 17.13 -5.31 -12.27
C ARG A 96 17.45 -4.36 -11.11
N GLY A 97 16.48 -4.09 -10.26
CA GLY A 97 16.65 -3.28 -9.06
C GLY A 97 15.42 -2.45 -8.77
N VAL A 98 15.54 -1.57 -7.78
CA VAL A 98 14.49 -0.64 -7.35
C VAL A 98 15.01 0.78 -7.46
N GLN A 99 14.25 1.69 -8.09
CA GLN A 99 14.71 3.09 -8.20
C GLN A 99 14.65 3.77 -6.84
N VAL A 100 15.62 4.64 -6.57
CA VAL A 100 15.66 5.45 -5.34
C VAL A 100 14.42 6.35 -5.21
N SER A 101 13.86 6.83 -6.32
CA SER A 101 12.62 7.62 -6.32
C SER A 101 11.35 6.82 -6.08
N ASP A 102 11.37 5.48 -6.19
CA ASP A 102 10.21 4.66 -5.88
C ASP A 102 9.96 4.69 -4.36
N ASP A 103 8.70 4.70 -3.92
CA ASP A 103 8.36 4.82 -2.49
C ASP A 103 9.10 3.80 -1.62
N ILE A 104 9.20 2.55 -2.09
CA ILE A 104 9.96 1.49 -1.42
C ILE A 104 11.46 1.81 -1.39
N GLY A 105 12.02 2.22 -2.54
CA GLY A 105 13.44 2.53 -2.67
C GLY A 105 13.85 3.66 -1.72
N ALA A 106 13.08 4.74 -1.69
CA ALA A 106 13.28 5.85 -0.76
C ALA A 106 13.18 5.39 0.71
N PHE A 107 12.20 4.56 1.03
CA PHE A 107 11.96 4.08 2.40
C PHE A 107 13.06 3.16 2.95
N VAL A 108 13.67 2.34 2.10
CA VAL A 108 14.70 1.36 2.53
C VAL A 108 16.13 1.83 2.32
N ARG A 109 16.36 2.92 1.56
CA ARG A 109 17.69 3.31 1.08
C ARG A 109 18.75 3.39 2.18
N ALA A 110 18.44 4.05 3.30
CA ALA A 110 19.40 4.24 4.38
C ALA A 110 19.90 2.89 4.96
N ASP A 111 18.99 1.96 5.21
CA ASP A 111 19.32 0.61 5.69
C ASP A 111 20.02 -0.24 4.63
N TYR A 112 19.65 -0.04 3.35
CA TYR A 112 20.27 -0.72 2.22
C TYR A 112 21.75 -0.34 2.09
N GLU A 113 22.05 0.95 2.10
CA GLU A 113 23.42 1.47 2.08
C GLU A 113 24.20 1.05 3.33
N ALA A 114 23.57 1.09 4.52
CA ALA A 114 24.20 0.67 5.77
C ALA A 114 24.59 -0.83 5.77
N ARG A 115 23.88 -1.66 5.00
CA ARG A 115 24.19 -3.09 4.81
C ARG A 115 25.16 -3.35 3.65
N GLY A 116 25.67 -2.29 3.01
CA GLY A 116 26.62 -2.38 1.90
C GLY A 116 25.97 -2.78 0.57
N GLY A 117 24.66 -2.55 0.42
CA GLY A 117 23.96 -2.82 -0.84
C GLY A 117 24.51 -1.98 -1.99
N ALA A 118 24.62 -2.59 -3.18
CA ALA A 118 25.15 -1.93 -4.37
C ALA A 118 24.14 -0.93 -4.96
N VAL A 119 24.61 0.29 -5.25
CA VAL A 119 23.79 1.34 -5.88
C VAL A 119 24.40 1.70 -7.22
N ALA A 120 23.64 1.51 -8.29
CA ALA A 120 23.96 2.05 -9.60
C ALA A 120 23.59 3.53 -9.60
N ALA A 121 24.59 4.38 -9.37
CA ALA A 121 24.40 5.84 -9.36
C ALA A 121 24.08 6.36 -10.77
N ASP A 122 23.00 7.15 -10.88
CA ASP A 122 22.71 7.93 -12.08
C ASP A 122 23.27 9.36 -11.94
N LEU A 123 23.30 10.11 -13.05
CA LEU A 123 23.66 11.53 -13.04
C LEU A 123 22.66 12.39 -12.25
N LEU A 124 21.42 11.93 -12.15
CA LEU A 124 20.36 12.46 -11.30
C LEU A 124 20.10 11.47 -10.18
N GLU A 125 20.30 11.89 -8.94
CA GLU A 125 20.29 10.99 -7.79
C GLU A 125 18.97 10.20 -7.67
N GLU A 126 17.85 10.86 -7.96
CA GLU A 126 16.51 10.26 -7.96
C GLU A 126 16.36 9.08 -8.93
N HIS A 127 17.19 8.99 -9.98
CA HIS A 127 17.19 7.91 -10.96
C HIS A 127 18.20 6.80 -10.67
N SER A 128 18.91 6.89 -9.54
CA SER A 128 19.80 5.82 -9.09
C SER A 128 19.01 4.57 -8.75
N VAL A 129 19.63 3.40 -8.89
CA VAL A 129 18.97 2.11 -8.70
C VAL A 129 19.67 1.31 -7.60
N LEU A 130 18.88 0.80 -6.64
CA LEU A 130 19.29 -0.22 -5.69
C LEU A 130 19.33 -1.57 -6.43
N GLU A 131 20.52 -2.09 -6.70
CA GLU A 131 20.70 -3.24 -7.62
C GLU A 131 20.24 -4.58 -7.01
N ASP A 132 20.33 -4.74 -5.68
CA ASP A 132 19.93 -5.95 -4.97
C ASP A 132 18.47 -5.87 -4.51
N ALA A 133 17.56 -6.27 -5.38
CA ALA A 133 16.12 -6.31 -5.08
C ALA A 133 15.78 -7.27 -3.91
N ALA A 134 16.56 -8.33 -3.69
CA ALA A 134 16.31 -9.26 -2.59
C ALA A 134 16.67 -8.64 -1.24
N LEU A 135 17.75 -7.84 -1.18
CA LEU A 135 18.09 -7.06 0.02
C LEU A 135 17.04 -5.98 0.29
N VAL A 136 16.53 -5.31 -0.74
CA VAL A 136 15.40 -4.35 -0.61
C VAL A 136 14.18 -5.03 0.00
N GLU A 137 13.76 -6.19 -0.53
CA GLU A 137 12.62 -6.95 0.00
C GLU A 137 12.86 -7.41 1.44
N THR A 138 14.07 -7.86 1.76
CA THR A 138 14.46 -8.27 3.12
C THR A 138 14.32 -7.12 4.11
N ILE A 139 14.88 -5.94 3.80
CA ILE A 139 14.80 -4.76 4.67
C ILE A 139 13.35 -4.32 4.85
N LEU A 140 12.57 -4.32 3.76
CA LEU A 140 11.16 -3.95 3.82
C LEU A 140 10.38 -4.90 4.73
N LEU A 141 10.55 -6.21 4.58
CA LEU A 141 9.91 -7.21 5.44
C LEU A 141 10.30 -7.07 6.91
N GLU A 142 11.58 -6.82 7.20
CA GLU A 142 12.04 -6.59 8.57
C GLU A 142 11.41 -5.35 9.20
N LYS A 143 11.32 -4.24 8.45
CA LYS A 143 10.65 -3.02 8.92
C LYS A 143 9.15 -3.23 9.15
N LEU A 144 8.48 -3.93 8.24
CA LEU A 144 7.07 -4.31 8.39
C LEU A 144 6.89 -5.21 9.62
N GLY A 145 7.74 -6.22 9.79
CA GLY A 145 7.72 -7.13 10.93
C GLY A 145 7.93 -6.41 12.26
N ALA A 146 8.86 -5.46 12.31
CA ALA A 146 9.08 -4.62 13.49
C ALA A 146 7.84 -3.80 13.85
N ALA A 147 7.18 -3.18 12.86
CA ALA A 147 5.96 -2.41 13.08
C ALA A 147 4.78 -3.29 13.52
N ALA A 148 4.64 -4.50 12.94
CA ALA A 148 3.63 -5.46 13.36
C ALA A 148 3.88 -5.93 14.81
N GLU A 149 5.13 -6.20 15.17
CA GLU A 149 5.48 -6.64 16.51
C GLU A 149 5.27 -5.54 17.56
N GLU A 150 5.60 -4.29 17.22
CA GLU A 150 5.29 -3.13 18.07
C GLU A 150 3.78 -3.02 18.33
N ALA A 151 2.97 -3.13 17.28
CA ALA A 151 1.51 -3.11 17.39
C ALA A 151 0.98 -4.30 18.21
N ARG A 152 1.55 -5.50 18.03
CA ARG A 152 1.20 -6.69 18.80
C ARG A 152 1.44 -6.49 20.29
N ILE A 153 2.61 -5.95 20.65
CA ILE A 153 2.97 -5.68 22.05
C ILE A 153 2.07 -4.59 22.64
N LYS A 154 1.84 -3.49 21.90
CA LYS A 154 0.98 -2.38 22.34
C LYS A 154 -0.46 -2.84 22.61
N LEU A 155 -1.03 -3.64 21.72
CA LEU A 155 -2.44 -4.04 21.77
C LEU A 155 -2.67 -5.37 22.51
N GLY A 156 -1.62 -6.15 22.79
CA GLY A 156 -1.72 -7.43 23.50
C GLY A 156 -2.12 -8.62 22.64
N PHE A 157 -1.95 -8.53 21.32
CA PHE A 157 -2.31 -9.61 20.39
C PHE A 157 -1.40 -10.84 20.50
N ALA A 158 -1.95 -12.00 20.13
CA ALA A 158 -1.25 -13.29 20.24
C ALA A 158 -0.10 -13.43 19.24
N TRP A 159 -0.22 -12.85 18.05
CA TRP A 159 0.77 -13.00 16.98
C TRP A 159 0.88 -11.74 16.12
N ALA A 160 2.03 -11.62 15.43
CA ALA A 160 2.32 -10.60 14.44
C ALA A 160 2.83 -11.27 13.18
N ASP A 161 2.54 -10.69 12.02
CA ASP A 161 3.12 -11.11 10.74
C ASP A 161 3.34 -9.90 9.82
N ALA A 162 4.07 -10.11 8.73
CA ALA A 162 4.38 -9.09 7.75
C ALA A 162 4.27 -9.64 6.32
N MET A 163 3.71 -8.84 5.42
CA MET A 163 3.66 -9.15 4.00
C MET A 163 3.98 -7.91 3.17
N VAL A 164 4.89 -8.04 2.19
CA VAL A 164 5.24 -6.90 1.32
C VAL A 164 4.03 -6.45 0.50
N ARG A 165 3.26 -7.41 -0.04
CA ARG A 165 2.07 -7.13 -0.84
C ARG A 165 0.83 -7.65 -0.15
N TYR A 166 -0.16 -6.78 -0.05
CA TYR A 166 -1.48 -7.15 0.41
C TYR A 166 -2.19 -8.02 -0.64
N ASP A 167 -2.43 -9.28 -0.30
CA ASP A 167 -3.22 -10.19 -1.13
C ASP A 167 -4.64 -10.32 -0.57
N TYR A 168 -5.60 -9.72 -1.26
CA TYR A 168 -7.02 -9.77 -0.89
C TYR A 168 -7.55 -11.20 -0.74
N ALA A 169 -7.10 -12.14 -1.56
CA ALA A 169 -7.57 -13.53 -1.50
C ALA A 169 -7.08 -14.23 -0.24
N THR A 170 -5.80 -14.05 0.11
CA THR A 170 -5.23 -14.56 1.35
C THR A 170 -5.89 -13.91 2.57
N MET A 171 -6.08 -12.59 2.54
CA MET A 171 -6.66 -11.82 3.65
C MET A 171 -8.13 -12.13 3.89
N ALA A 172 -8.88 -12.52 2.85
CA ALA A 172 -10.28 -12.94 2.98
C ALA A 172 -10.48 -14.22 3.80
N ASN A 173 -9.42 -15.04 3.97
CA ASN A 173 -9.49 -16.25 4.80
C ASN A 173 -9.34 -15.95 6.29
N TYR A 174 -8.88 -14.75 6.67
CA TYR A 174 -8.74 -14.37 8.06
C TYR A 174 -10.10 -13.94 8.63
N GLY A 175 -10.42 -14.43 9.82
CA GLY A 175 -11.50 -13.87 10.63
C GLY A 175 -11.12 -12.49 11.15
N ARG A 176 -12.10 -11.74 11.67
CA ARG A 176 -11.84 -10.42 12.26
C ARG A 176 -12.61 -10.20 13.55
N VAL A 177 -11.91 -9.63 14.52
CA VAL A 177 -12.45 -9.16 15.81
C VAL A 177 -12.25 -7.66 15.93
N TYR A 178 -13.09 -7.04 16.73
CA TYR A 178 -13.09 -5.60 16.98
C TYR A 178 -13.16 -5.38 18.48
N PRO A 179 -12.61 -4.26 18.98
CA PRO A 179 -12.76 -3.91 20.38
C PRO A 179 -14.25 -3.65 20.66
N GLY A 180 -14.69 -4.03 21.86
CA GLY A 180 -16.05 -3.81 22.34
C GLY A 180 -16.08 -2.77 23.46
N PRO A 181 -17.25 -2.20 23.77
CA PRO A 181 -17.38 -1.19 24.82
C PRO A 181 -17.02 -1.77 26.19
N ILE A 182 -16.25 -0.99 26.97
CA ILE A 182 -15.90 -1.26 28.37
C ILE A 182 -16.39 -0.13 29.27
N GLU A 183 -16.62 -0.44 30.54
CA GLU A 183 -16.96 0.58 31.54
C GLU A 183 -15.66 1.24 32.03
N PRO A 184 -15.44 2.54 31.76
CA PRO A 184 -14.23 3.24 32.18
C PRO A 184 -14.20 3.36 33.71
N ASP A 185 -13.00 3.30 34.29
CA ASP A 185 -12.82 3.59 35.72
C ASP A 185 -12.98 5.10 36.01
N GLU A 186 -12.97 5.50 37.28
CA GLU A 186 -13.16 6.91 37.67
C GLU A 186 -12.12 7.86 37.04
N ALA A 187 -10.89 7.39 36.83
CA ALA A 187 -9.82 8.20 36.26
C ALA A 187 -9.99 8.33 34.74
N ALA A 188 -10.30 7.22 34.06
CA ALA A 188 -10.62 7.16 32.65
C ALA A 188 -11.85 8.02 32.33
N GLN A 189 -12.91 7.91 33.13
CA GLN A 189 -14.12 8.73 32.96
C GLN A 189 -13.81 10.21 33.10
N LYS A 190 -13.04 10.61 34.11
CA LYS A 190 -12.61 12.00 34.26
C LYS A 190 -11.80 12.47 33.04
N ARG A 191 -10.93 11.62 32.49
CA ARG A 191 -10.15 11.95 31.31
C ARG A 191 -11.03 12.09 30.07
N ILE A 192 -12.03 11.22 29.89
CA ILE A 192 -13.02 11.33 28.81
C ILE A 192 -13.80 12.65 28.91
N ASP A 193 -14.20 13.05 30.12
CA ASP A 193 -14.89 14.33 30.35
C ASP A 193 -13.98 15.53 29.99
N GLU A 194 -12.69 15.46 30.35
CA GLU A 194 -11.68 16.47 29.99
C GLU A 194 -11.47 16.55 28.46
N ILE A 195 -11.36 15.39 27.79
CA ILE A 195 -11.24 15.30 26.33
C ILE A 195 -12.47 15.90 25.65
N THR A 196 -13.67 15.57 26.13
CA THR A 196 -14.92 16.09 25.57
C THR A 196 -14.95 17.62 25.64
N ALA A 197 -14.57 18.20 26.77
CA ALA A 197 -14.50 19.65 26.93
C ALA A 197 -13.38 20.32 26.09
N GLU A 198 -12.33 19.58 25.74
CA GLU A 198 -11.28 20.06 24.84
C GLU A 198 -11.74 20.02 23.37
N LEU A 199 -12.40 18.94 22.96
CA LEU A 199 -12.99 18.80 21.62
C LEU A 199 -14.03 19.88 21.33
N GLU A 200 -14.90 20.21 22.30
CA GLU A 200 -15.86 21.32 22.17
C GLU A 200 -15.18 22.67 21.92
N LYS A 201 -14.01 22.92 22.54
CA LYS A 201 -13.24 24.15 22.30
C LYS A 201 -12.58 24.13 20.94
N LEU A 202 -11.97 23.01 20.55
CA LEU A 202 -11.35 22.85 19.24
C LEU A 202 -12.37 23.03 18.12
N GLN A 203 -13.58 22.50 18.28
CA GLN A 203 -14.67 22.70 17.34
C GLN A 203 -15.00 24.18 17.14
N LEU A 204 -15.08 24.96 18.23
CA LEU A 204 -15.30 26.41 18.16
C LEU A 204 -14.14 27.17 17.51
N GLU A 205 -12.90 26.73 17.77
CA GLU A 205 -11.71 27.32 17.14
C GLU A 205 -11.71 27.06 15.63
N MET A 206 -12.10 25.86 15.20
CA MET A 206 -12.18 25.47 13.79
C MET A 206 -13.30 26.19 13.01
N GLU A 207 -14.27 26.79 13.68
CA GLU A 207 -15.31 27.63 13.06
C GLU A 207 -14.78 29.01 12.64
N ASP A 208 -13.57 29.40 13.05
CA ASP A 208 -12.96 30.67 12.64
C ASP A 208 -12.53 30.62 11.15
N GLU A 209 -13.31 31.28 10.30
CA GLU A 209 -13.03 31.43 8.85
C GLU A 209 -11.72 32.17 8.56
N GLY A 210 -11.08 32.79 9.57
CA GLY A 210 -9.79 33.46 9.47
C GLY A 210 -8.56 32.56 9.63
N LEU A 211 -8.75 31.26 9.91
CA LEU A 211 -7.65 30.32 10.09
C LEU A 211 -6.87 30.08 8.78
N GLU A 212 -5.55 30.07 8.89
CA GLU A 212 -4.68 29.61 7.81
C GLU A 212 -4.74 28.07 7.70
N ASP A 213 -4.63 27.53 6.48
CA ASP A 213 -4.72 26.09 6.20
C ASP A 213 -3.83 25.22 7.11
N GLY A 214 -2.62 25.71 7.44
CA GLY A 214 -1.70 24.99 8.33
C GLY A 214 -2.18 24.92 9.78
N ALA A 215 -2.81 25.98 10.28
CA ALA A 215 -3.42 25.99 11.60
C ALA A 215 -4.66 25.08 11.63
N HIS A 216 -5.44 25.09 10.55
CA HIS A 216 -6.62 24.23 10.40
C HIS A 216 -6.25 22.73 10.43
N ASN A 217 -5.20 22.34 9.70
CA ASN A 217 -4.70 20.96 9.71
C ASN A 217 -4.20 20.52 11.10
N ALA A 218 -3.50 21.40 11.83
CA ALA A 218 -3.03 21.10 13.18
C ALA A 218 -4.18 20.89 14.17
N LEU A 219 -5.30 21.60 14.00
CA LEU A 219 -6.51 21.38 14.80
C LEU A 219 -7.14 20.02 14.49
N TYR A 220 -7.24 19.63 13.21
CA TYR A 220 -7.70 18.29 12.83
C TYR A 220 -6.85 17.18 13.43
N GLU A 221 -5.53 17.26 13.32
CA GLU A 221 -4.62 16.24 13.91
C GLU A 221 -4.83 16.11 15.42
N ARG A 222 -5.11 17.23 16.12
CA ARG A 222 -5.36 17.21 17.55
C ARG A 222 -6.72 16.61 17.89
N VAL A 223 -7.75 16.90 17.12
CA VAL A 223 -9.08 16.28 17.26
C VAL A 223 -8.97 14.77 17.08
N ASP A 224 -8.33 14.30 16.01
CA ASP A 224 -8.16 12.87 15.72
C ASP A 224 -7.45 12.15 16.87
N ALA A 225 -6.38 12.74 17.42
CA ALA A 225 -5.63 12.18 18.53
C ALA A 225 -6.46 12.09 19.83
N LEU A 226 -7.28 13.11 20.13
CA LEU A 226 -8.16 13.14 21.29
C LEU A 226 -9.31 12.14 21.16
N GLU A 227 -9.89 12.00 19.98
CA GLU A 227 -10.92 11.00 19.71
C GLU A 227 -10.37 9.57 19.79
N GLU A 228 -9.15 9.33 19.32
CA GLU A 228 -8.46 8.05 19.49
C GLU A 228 -8.24 7.74 20.98
N GLU A 229 -7.74 8.70 21.76
CA GLU A 229 -7.56 8.52 23.21
C GLU A 229 -8.89 8.23 23.92
N ALA A 230 -9.97 8.93 23.58
CA ALA A 230 -11.28 8.67 24.16
C ALA A 230 -11.80 7.26 23.83
N ARG A 231 -11.64 6.82 22.57
CA ARG A 231 -11.99 5.45 22.16
C ARG A 231 -11.18 4.40 22.93
N ASP A 232 -9.88 4.57 23.07
CA ASP A 232 -9.00 3.65 23.81
C ASP A 232 -9.37 3.53 25.31
N LEU A 233 -10.00 4.56 25.88
CA LEU A 233 -10.52 4.53 27.26
C LEU A 233 -11.89 3.84 27.39
N GLN A 234 -12.62 3.69 26.28
CA GLN A 234 -14.00 3.20 26.26
C GLN A 234 -14.18 1.87 25.53
N GLU A 235 -13.17 1.43 24.77
CA GLU A 235 -13.23 0.22 23.97
C GLU A 235 -11.98 -0.65 24.22
N ALA A 236 -12.18 -1.96 24.33
CA ALA A 236 -11.08 -2.91 24.43
C ALA A 236 -11.41 -4.25 23.79
N TYR A 237 -10.38 -4.97 23.35
CA TYR A 237 -10.51 -6.36 22.95
C TYR A 237 -10.73 -7.23 24.19
N SER A 238 -11.60 -8.25 24.06
CA SER A 238 -11.74 -9.24 25.13
C SER A 238 -10.46 -10.07 25.25
N ALA A 239 -10.22 -10.66 26.44
CA ALA A 239 -9.06 -11.54 26.63
C ALA A 239 -9.09 -12.76 25.70
N GLU A 240 -10.29 -13.25 25.34
CA GLU A 240 -10.46 -14.34 24.38
C GLU A 240 -10.05 -13.90 22.97
N ASP A 241 -10.40 -12.67 22.57
CA ASP A 241 -10.01 -12.10 21.28
C ASP A 241 -8.51 -11.88 21.19
N LEU A 242 -7.90 -11.24 22.20
CA LEU A 242 -6.45 -11.01 22.23
C LEU A 242 -5.63 -12.31 22.13
N ALA A 243 -6.12 -13.40 22.72
CA ALA A 243 -5.44 -14.69 22.73
C ALA A 243 -5.42 -15.40 21.37
N ARG A 244 -6.23 -14.97 20.39
CA ARG A 244 -6.34 -15.59 19.06
C ARG A 244 -6.10 -14.62 17.91
N SER A 245 -6.32 -13.33 18.13
CA SER A 245 -6.17 -12.33 17.10
C SER A 245 -4.73 -11.84 17.01
N GLY A 246 -4.38 -11.35 15.83
CA GLY A 246 -3.08 -10.82 15.51
C GLY A 246 -3.15 -9.57 14.66
N VAL A 247 -1.96 -9.14 14.28
CA VAL A 247 -1.74 -7.99 13.42
C VAL A 247 -0.85 -8.38 12.26
N ILE A 248 -1.19 -7.88 11.07
CA ILE A 248 -0.31 -7.98 9.90
C ILE A 248 0.09 -6.58 9.44
N ALA A 249 1.38 -6.34 9.28
CA ALA A 249 1.87 -5.15 8.59
C ALA A 249 2.03 -5.42 7.09
N SER A 250 1.63 -4.44 6.27
CA SER A 250 1.83 -4.49 4.82
C SER A 250 2.27 -3.16 4.25
N TRP A 251 2.88 -3.17 3.07
CA TRP A 251 3.22 -1.95 2.34
C TRP A 251 2.09 -1.55 1.39
N GLN A 252 1.46 -0.39 1.62
CA GLN A 252 0.39 0.13 0.76
C GLN A 252 0.50 1.65 0.66
N GLY A 253 0.32 2.20 -0.54
CA GLY A 253 0.30 3.65 -0.75
C GLY A 253 1.55 4.39 -0.25
N GLY A 254 2.73 3.76 -0.35
CA GLY A 254 4.00 4.36 0.08
C GLY A 254 4.25 4.37 1.59
N GLN A 255 3.47 3.63 2.37
CA GLN A 255 3.59 3.57 3.83
C GLN A 255 3.29 2.18 4.41
N ILE A 256 3.66 1.98 5.67
CA ILE A 256 3.28 0.80 6.44
C ILE A 256 1.81 0.91 6.84
N THR A 257 1.02 -0.10 6.52
CA THR A 257 -0.38 -0.24 6.92
C THR A 257 -0.53 -1.44 7.84
N LEU A 258 -1.10 -1.22 9.03
CA LEU A 258 -1.38 -2.26 10.01
C LEU A 258 -2.81 -2.79 9.86
N HIS A 259 -2.95 -4.11 9.83
CA HIS A 259 -4.22 -4.82 9.80
C HIS A 259 -4.41 -5.53 11.13
N VAL A 260 -5.17 -4.91 12.03
CA VAL A 260 -5.37 -5.38 13.41
C VAL A 260 -6.63 -6.24 13.55
N GLY A 261 -6.64 -7.10 14.59
CA GLY A 261 -7.79 -7.92 14.95
C GLY A 261 -7.99 -9.14 14.04
N LEU A 262 -6.95 -9.65 13.40
CA LEU A 262 -7.04 -10.75 12.44
C LEU A 262 -7.01 -12.11 13.14
N ILE A 263 -7.88 -13.05 12.77
CA ILE A 263 -7.87 -14.43 13.25
C ILE A 263 -7.42 -15.35 12.12
N ARG A 264 -6.39 -16.18 12.36
CA ARG A 264 -5.92 -17.15 11.38
C ARG A 264 -6.98 -18.25 11.17
N PRO A 265 -7.13 -18.80 9.94
CA PRO A 265 -8.08 -19.88 9.65
C PRO A 265 -7.98 -21.07 10.63
N GLU A 266 -6.77 -21.44 11.04
CA GLU A 266 -6.51 -22.52 11.99
C GLU A 266 -6.99 -22.25 13.43
N ASP A 267 -7.16 -20.98 13.80
CA ASP A 267 -7.63 -20.57 15.13
C ASP A 267 -9.15 -20.34 15.18
N THR A 268 -9.80 -20.20 14.03
CA THR A 268 -11.27 -20.11 13.92
C THR A 268 -11.97 -21.42 14.31
N VAL A 269 -11.37 -22.58 13.98
CA VAL A 269 -11.98 -23.91 14.19
C VAL A 269 -11.97 -24.34 15.66
N LYS A 270 -11.14 -23.72 16.50
CA LYS A 270 -11.06 -24.06 17.94
C LYS A 270 -12.32 -23.64 18.72
N GLU A 271 -13.15 -22.74 18.19
CA GLU A 271 -14.40 -22.32 18.86
C GLU A 271 -15.51 -23.38 18.78
N GLU A 272 -15.67 -24.09 17.66
CA GLU A 272 -16.72 -25.12 17.54
C GLU A 272 -16.49 -26.30 18.50
N GLY A 273 -15.24 -26.55 18.90
CA GLY A 273 -14.88 -27.61 19.84
C GLY A 273 -14.89 -27.20 21.33
N ALA A 274 -14.92 -25.91 21.66
CA ALA A 274 -14.67 -25.42 23.02
C ALA A 274 -15.85 -24.67 23.68
N ARG A 275 -16.86 -24.22 22.94
CA ARG A 275 -18.09 -23.63 23.53
C ARG A 275 -19.14 -24.69 23.87
N GLY A 276 -18.82 -25.50 24.87
CA GLY A 276 -19.81 -26.22 25.68
C GLY A 276 -20.15 -25.42 26.94
N SER A 277 -21.38 -24.90 27.00
CA SER A 277 -22.08 -24.36 28.18
C SER A 277 -21.62 -23.02 28.79
N SER A 278 -22.23 -21.93 28.32
CA SER A 278 -22.87 -20.95 29.21
C SER A 278 -23.91 -20.12 28.43
N ALA A 279 -25.18 -20.51 28.54
CA ALA A 279 -26.31 -19.75 28.04
C ALA A 279 -27.10 -19.16 29.22
N SER A 280 -27.49 -17.87 29.11
CA SER A 280 -28.86 -17.32 29.32
C SER A 280 -28.84 -15.85 29.78
N PRO A 281 -29.93 -15.05 29.60
CA PRO A 281 -31.07 -15.22 28.70
C PRO A 281 -31.57 -13.91 28.03
N THR A 282 -31.90 -13.95 26.74
CA THR A 282 -33.08 -13.24 26.21
C THR A 282 -33.63 -14.09 25.07
N GLY A 283 -34.87 -14.53 25.23
CA GLY A 283 -35.45 -15.60 24.43
C GLY A 283 -35.82 -15.18 23.03
N GLU A 284 -35.47 -16.01 22.05
CA GLU A 284 -36.44 -16.76 21.26
C GLU A 284 -35.76 -17.99 20.64
N GLU A 285 -36.32 -19.16 21.01
CA GLU A 285 -36.22 -20.50 20.42
C GLU A 285 -34.86 -21.22 20.27
N ALA A 286 -34.83 -22.46 20.78
CA ALA A 286 -33.69 -23.36 20.81
C ALA A 286 -33.26 -23.82 19.40
N PRO A 287 -31.95 -24.07 19.17
CA PRO A 287 -31.52 -24.71 17.94
C PRO A 287 -31.93 -26.19 17.96
N ASP A 288 -32.67 -26.60 16.94
CA ASP A 288 -32.90 -28.00 16.63
C ASP A 288 -31.56 -28.69 16.35
N SER A 289 -31.44 -29.94 16.78
CA SER A 289 -30.26 -30.82 16.65
C SER A 289 -29.98 -31.26 15.21
N GLY A 290 -29.97 -30.33 14.25
CA GLY A 290 -29.93 -30.62 12.82
C GLY A 290 -29.23 -29.53 12.02
N GLU A 291 -28.06 -29.07 12.43
CA GLU A 291 -27.27 -28.15 11.61
C GLU A 291 -26.82 -28.87 10.32
N ILE A 292 -27.54 -28.61 9.23
CA ILE A 292 -27.28 -29.19 7.92
C ILE A 292 -26.02 -28.52 7.37
N THR A 293 -24.89 -29.22 7.41
CA THR A 293 -23.70 -28.81 6.65
C THR A 293 -24.02 -28.90 5.17
N TYR A 294 -24.19 -27.76 4.51
CA TYR A 294 -24.51 -27.72 3.08
C TYR A 294 -23.29 -28.11 2.24
N PRO A 295 -23.44 -28.95 1.20
CA PRO A 295 -22.41 -29.12 0.17
C PRO A 295 -22.06 -27.77 -0.45
N ALA A 296 -20.79 -27.57 -0.81
CA ALA A 296 -20.30 -26.30 -1.37
C ALA A 296 -21.11 -25.80 -2.57
N SER A 297 -21.58 -26.72 -3.42
CA SER A 297 -22.45 -26.40 -4.56
C SER A 297 -23.81 -25.82 -4.14
N LEU A 298 -24.40 -26.35 -3.06
CA LEU A 298 -25.68 -25.86 -2.54
C LEU A 298 -25.51 -24.50 -1.85
N ALA A 299 -24.35 -24.27 -1.21
CA ALA A 299 -24.02 -22.97 -0.66
C ALA A 299 -23.83 -21.90 -1.76
N GLU A 300 -23.24 -22.24 -2.91
CA GLU A 300 -23.15 -21.35 -4.08
C GLU A 300 -24.51 -21.07 -4.72
N ASP A 301 -25.35 -22.09 -4.86
CA ASP A 301 -26.72 -21.92 -5.39
C ASP A 301 -27.55 -21.02 -4.47
N LEU A 302 -27.47 -21.21 -3.14
CA LEU A 302 -28.15 -20.36 -2.17
C LEU A 302 -27.63 -18.92 -2.16
N LYS A 303 -26.33 -18.70 -2.42
CA LYS A 303 -25.79 -17.33 -2.60
C LYS A 303 -26.38 -16.67 -3.83
N THR A 304 -26.52 -17.42 -4.93
CA THR A 304 -27.13 -16.94 -6.18
C THR A 304 -28.60 -16.58 -5.98
N GLU A 305 -29.37 -17.46 -5.33
CA GLU A 305 -30.79 -17.22 -5.00
C GLU A 305 -30.97 -16.02 -4.06
N ARG A 306 -30.10 -15.89 -3.03
CA ARG A 306 -30.10 -14.72 -2.14
C ARG A 306 -29.82 -13.43 -2.90
N ALA A 307 -28.89 -13.43 -3.85
CA ALA A 307 -28.58 -12.27 -4.67
C ALA A 307 -29.78 -11.89 -5.57
N MET A 308 -30.46 -12.86 -6.16
CA MET A 308 -31.66 -12.61 -6.97
C MET A 308 -32.83 -12.07 -6.14
N ALA A 309 -33.06 -12.64 -4.94
CA ALA A 309 -34.09 -12.17 -4.03
C ALA A 309 -33.83 -10.74 -3.55
N LEU A 310 -32.58 -10.42 -3.22
CA LEU A 310 -32.19 -9.06 -2.85
C LEU A 310 -32.35 -8.09 -4.03
N GLY A 311 -31.94 -8.46 -5.24
CA GLY A 311 -32.12 -7.65 -6.43
C GLY A 311 -33.60 -7.37 -6.74
N ALA A 312 -34.47 -8.37 -6.57
CA ALA A 312 -35.91 -8.20 -6.72
C ALA A 312 -36.51 -7.28 -5.64
N ALA A 313 -36.09 -7.42 -4.38
CA ALA A 313 -36.50 -6.52 -3.31
C ALA A 313 -36.06 -5.08 -3.56
N MET A 314 -34.82 -4.87 -4.04
CA MET A 314 -34.33 -3.54 -4.38
C MET A 314 -35.14 -2.89 -5.50
N ALA A 315 -35.56 -3.67 -6.50
CA ALA A 315 -36.41 -3.17 -7.59
C ALA A 315 -37.83 -2.80 -7.12
N LEU A 316 -38.36 -3.50 -6.11
CA LEU A 316 -39.69 -3.25 -5.54
C LEU A 316 -39.69 -2.06 -4.56
N TYR A 317 -38.57 -1.78 -3.91
CA TYR A 317 -38.43 -0.74 -2.89
C TYR A 317 -37.32 0.26 -3.24
N PRO A 318 -37.55 1.17 -4.21
CA PRO A 318 -36.53 2.08 -4.72
C PRO A 318 -36.05 3.13 -3.71
N GLU A 319 -36.93 3.63 -2.84
CA GLU A 319 -36.58 4.60 -1.78
C GLU A 319 -35.61 3.98 -0.75
N ALA A 320 -35.96 2.80 -0.21
CA ALA A 320 -35.09 2.09 0.73
C ALA A 320 -33.77 1.63 0.08
N THR A 321 -33.81 1.33 -1.22
CA THR A 321 -32.60 1.01 -1.99
C THR A 321 -31.69 2.22 -2.14
N LEU A 322 -32.26 3.40 -2.40
CA LEU A 322 -31.50 4.66 -2.44
C LEU A 322 -30.82 4.91 -1.09
N ASP A 323 -31.57 4.82 0.01
CA ASP A 323 -31.02 5.01 1.36
C ASP A 323 -29.89 4.03 1.67
N LEU A 324 -30.08 2.74 1.34
CA LEU A 324 -29.06 1.69 1.52
C LEU A 324 -27.82 1.96 0.66
N THR A 325 -28.00 2.38 -0.59
CA THR A 325 -26.90 2.68 -1.51
C THR A 325 -26.12 3.94 -1.11
N LEU A 326 -26.81 4.95 -0.59
CA LEU A 326 -26.21 6.19 -0.10
C LEU A 326 -25.43 5.93 1.19
N PHE A 327 -26.03 5.21 2.15
CA PHE A 327 -25.35 4.79 3.37
C PHE A 327 -24.05 4.05 3.04
N LYS A 328 -24.14 3.05 2.16
CA LYS A 328 -22.96 2.28 1.73
C LYS A 328 -21.91 3.17 1.05
N LEU A 329 -22.31 4.05 0.14
CA LEU A 329 -21.38 4.98 -0.54
C LEU A 329 -20.66 5.89 0.45
N VAL A 330 -21.39 6.42 1.43
CA VAL A 330 -20.84 7.30 2.47
C VAL A 330 -19.89 6.54 3.38
N SER A 331 -20.25 5.33 3.81
CA SER A 331 -19.36 4.46 4.60
C SER A 331 -18.08 4.10 3.83
N ASP A 332 -18.19 3.70 2.56
CA ASP A 332 -17.04 3.27 1.76
C ASP A 332 -16.10 4.44 1.40
N VAL A 333 -16.59 5.68 1.33
CA VAL A 333 -15.80 6.87 0.94
C VAL A 333 -15.27 7.65 2.15
N LEU A 334 -16.05 7.78 3.23
CA LEU A 334 -15.71 8.63 4.38
C LEU A 334 -15.20 7.85 5.59
N ALA A 335 -15.56 6.57 5.76
CA ALA A 335 -15.06 5.76 6.86
C ALA A 335 -13.85 4.93 6.39
N SER A 336 -12.64 5.44 6.58
CA SER A 336 -11.41 4.67 6.45
C SER A 336 -11.43 3.50 7.45
N GLY A 337 -11.78 2.30 6.98
CA GLY A 337 -11.61 1.05 7.75
C GLY A 337 -12.85 0.18 7.97
N MET A 338 -14.05 0.61 7.57
CA MET A 338 -15.26 -0.23 7.61
C MET A 338 -15.83 -0.46 6.21
N SER A 339 -15.28 -1.42 5.47
CA SER A 339 -16.00 -2.00 4.33
C SER A 339 -17.09 -2.94 4.86
N VAL A 340 -18.29 -2.42 5.12
CA VAL A 340 -19.43 -3.30 5.39
C VAL A 340 -19.75 -4.02 4.08
N THR A 341 -19.37 -5.30 4.01
CA THR A 341 -19.67 -6.14 2.84
C THR A 341 -21.15 -6.50 2.85
N GLN A 342 -21.99 -5.57 2.40
CA GLN A 342 -23.35 -5.88 2.02
C GLN A 342 -23.34 -6.55 0.64
N ALA A 343 -24.35 -7.36 0.34
CA ALA A 343 -24.49 -8.17 -0.88
C ALA A 343 -24.60 -7.38 -2.21
N ILE A 344 -24.24 -6.09 -2.20
CA ILE A 344 -24.27 -5.15 -3.31
C ILE A 344 -22.91 -4.44 -3.35
N LYS A 345 -22.30 -4.35 -4.53
CA LYS A 345 -21.09 -3.55 -4.77
C LYS A 345 -21.48 -2.20 -5.38
N ILE A 346 -20.97 -1.10 -4.80
CA ILE A 346 -21.16 0.26 -5.31
C ILE A 346 -19.77 0.86 -5.48
N ASP A 347 -19.43 1.26 -6.70
CA ASP A 347 -18.12 1.86 -7.02
C ASP A 347 -18.29 3.35 -7.30
N ALA A 348 -17.62 4.19 -6.50
CA ALA A 348 -17.51 5.64 -6.76
C ALA A 348 -16.24 5.93 -7.56
N ARG A 349 -16.36 6.68 -8.67
CA ARG A 349 -15.18 7.10 -9.46
C ARG A 349 -15.21 8.59 -9.71
N LYS A 350 -14.05 9.23 -9.62
CA LYS A 350 -13.88 10.66 -9.93
C LYS A 350 -13.91 10.82 -11.46
N GLU A 351 -15.01 11.34 -12.01
CA GLU A 351 -15.07 11.73 -13.42
C GLU A 351 -14.52 13.15 -13.57
N TYR A 352 -13.38 13.29 -14.25
CA TYR A 352 -12.92 14.59 -14.72
C TYR A 352 -13.84 15.01 -15.87
N ARG A 353 -14.68 16.02 -15.62
CA ARG A 353 -15.40 16.70 -16.72
C ARG A 353 -14.36 17.40 -17.59
N SER A 354 -14.32 17.03 -18.87
CA SER A 354 -13.53 17.69 -19.92
C SER A 354 -14.00 19.10 -20.20
#